data_AF-A0A820UYZ9-F1
#
_entry.id   AF-A0A820UYZ9-F1
#
_cell.length_a   1.000
_cell.length_b   1.000
_cell.length_c   1.000
_cell.angle_alpha   90.00
_cell.angle_beta   90.00
_cell.angle_gamma   90.00
#
_symmetry.space_group_name_H-M   'P 1'
#
loop_
_entity.id
_entity.type
_entity.pdbx_description
1 polymer ?
#
loop_
_entity_poly.entity_id
_entity_poly.type
_entity_poly.pdbx_seq_one_letter_code
_entity_poly.pdbx_strand_id
1 'polypeptide(L)'
;MSKTNENEMNANEIGHFERLPDEILLNLFENYIRLIDVYVAFHFLNHRRINGIIKSARFYIIIPSKDIFHAKSFSHFSSQIVSLHLSAFCNDLDLSKLVNLRLLHIEKPTQTQLTSIRAEFLPNLFYLSLSPCWYCLQELPRHLKNISESCSFKHMQFCILPDGKTIRIRPKHE
;
A
#
# COMPACT_ATOMS: atom_id res chain seq x y z
N MET A 1 39.71 8.50 51.13
CA MET A 1 39.26 7.41 50.24
C MET A 1 37.76 7.53 50.08
N SER A 2 37.31 8.37 49.14
CA SER A 2 35.88 8.55 48.85
C SER A 2 35.53 7.68 47.66
N LYS A 3 34.65 6.71 47.89
CA LYS A 3 33.90 6.03 46.83
C LYS A 3 32.78 6.99 46.43
N THR A 4 32.90 7.59 45.26
CA THR A 4 31.80 8.38 44.66
C THR A 4 31.19 7.56 43.54
N ASN A 5 29.88 7.38 43.64
CA ASN A 5 29.04 6.50 42.84
C ASN A 5 29.12 6.80 41.33
N GLU A 6 29.55 5.83 40.53
CA GLU A 6 29.42 5.81 39.06
C GLU A 6 28.09 5.19 38.58
N ASN A 7 26.98 5.41 39.31
CA ASN A 7 25.73 4.69 39.04
C ASN A 7 24.52 5.58 38.67
N GLU A 8 24.77 6.79 38.17
CA GLU A 8 23.72 7.66 37.62
C GLU A 8 24.10 8.17 36.22
N MET A 9 24.38 7.25 35.29
CA MET A 9 24.21 7.58 33.87
C MET A 9 22.72 7.53 33.52
N ASN A 10 22.07 8.67 33.76
CA ASN A 10 20.92 9.24 33.07
C ASN A 10 19.95 8.27 32.37
N ALA A 11 18.88 7.88 33.09
CA ALA A 11 17.64 7.40 32.48
C ALA A 11 16.87 8.48 31.67
N ASN A 12 17.51 9.63 31.36
CA ASN A 12 16.88 10.81 30.78
C ASN A 12 17.13 11.02 29.28
N GLU A 13 17.87 10.14 28.62
CA GLU A 13 18.06 10.17 27.16
C GLU A 13 17.26 9.08 26.44
N ILE A 14 16.09 8.72 26.98
CA ILE A 14 15.07 8.04 26.15
C ILE A 14 14.65 9.05 25.09
N GLY A 15 15.02 8.78 23.83
CA GLY A 15 14.81 9.68 22.70
C GLY A 15 13.38 10.22 22.65
N HIS A 16 13.24 11.51 22.35
CA HIS A 16 11.96 12.22 22.30
C HIS A 16 10.91 11.59 21.35
N PHE A 17 11.35 10.72 20.44
CA PHE A 17 10.50 10.00 19.51
C PHE A 17 9.44 9.12 20.20
N GLU A 18 9.80 8.40 21.26
CA GLU A 18 8.87 7.55 22.00
C GLU A 18 7.82 8.34 22.78
N ARG A 19 8.01 9.66 22.93
CA ARG A 19 7.06 10.55 23.62
C ARG A 19 6.03 11.16 22.68
N LEU A 20 6.18 10.98 21.37
CA LEU A 20 5.20 11.50 20.40
C LEU A 20 3.84 10.82 20.59
N PRO A 21 2.71 11.54 20.45
CA PRO A 21 1.37 10.93 20.45
C PRO A 21 1.19 9.87 19.36
N ASP A 22 0.29 8.91 19.57
CA ASP A 22 0.05 7.80 18.63
C ASP A 22 -0.40 8.31 17.26
N GLU A 23 -1.22 9.35 17.22
CA GLU A 23 -1.73 9.97 16.00
C GLU A 23 -0.61 10.60 15.17
N ILE A 24 0.37 11.20 15.85
CA ILE A 24 1.54 11.80 15.19
C ILE A 24 2.43 10.70 14.60
N LEU A 25 2.64 9.62 15.34
CA LEU A 25 3.43 8.47 14.87
C LEU A 25 2.75 7.75 13.70
N LEU A 26 1.42 7.55 13.76
CA LEU A 26 0.64 7.02 12.64
C LEU A 26 0.81 7.91 11.41
N ASN A 27 0.54 9.20 11.55
CA ASN A 27 0.66 10.14 10.44
C ASN A 27 2.08 10.13 9.83
N LEU A 28 3.11 10.06 10.68
CA LEU A 28 4.50 9.95 10.29
C LEU A 28 4.77 8.69 9.44
N PHE A 29 4.35 7.52 9.91
CA PHE A 29 4.56 6.25 9.19
C PHE A 29 3.74 6.16 7.90
N GLU A 30 2.53 6.70 7.88
CA GLU A 30 1.64 6.61 6.72
C GLU A 30 2.03 7.54 5.58
N ASN A 31 2.52 8.76 5.90
CA ASN A 31 2.63 9.84 4.93
C ASN A 31 4.05 10.39 4.71
N TYR A 32 4.95 10.24 5.69
CA TYR A 32 6.24 10.94 5.66
C TYR A 32 7.46 10.02 5.58
N ILE A 33 7.32 8.76 5.97
CA ILE A 33 8.42 7.78 5.94
C ILE A 33 8.15 6.76 4.83
N ARG A 34 9.16 6.45 4.02
CA ARG A 34 9.01 5.41 2.99
C ARG A 34 8.84 4.05 3.64
N LEU A 35 8.06 3.18 3.00
CA LEU A 35 7.74 1.85 3.51
C LEU A 35 8.98 1.01 3.87
N ILE A 36 10.05 1.12 3.06
CA ILE A 36 11.32 0.45 3.33
C ILE A 36 12.02 0.98 4.58
N ASP A 37 11.95 2.28 4.84
CA ASP A 37 12.56 2.89 6.00
C ASP A 37 11.78 2.49 7.26
N VAL A 38 10.43 2.42 7.18
CA VAL A 38 9.60 1.86 8.26
C VAL A 38 10.02 0.42 8.57
N TYR A 39 10.21 -0.40 7.52
CA TYR A 39 10.63 -1.78 7.67
C TYR A 39 12.02 -1.90 8.32
N VAL A 40 13.03 -1.20 7.79
CA VAL A 40 14.41 -1.36 8.26
C VAL A 40 14.60 -0.78 9.66
N ALA A 41 14.04 0.40 9.93
CA ALA A 41 14.29 1.12 11.18
C ALA A 41 13.43 0.62 12.34
N PHE A 42 12.20 0.15 12.09
CA PHE A 42 11.25 -0.11 13.16
C PHE A 42 10.76 -1.55 13.29
N HIS A 43 10.83 -2.37 12.23
CA HIS A 43 10.31 -3.76 12.27
C HIS A 43 10.96 -4.62 13.36
N PHE A 44 12.26 -4.41 13.60
CA PHE A 44 13.05 -5.19 14.56
C PHE A 44 13.16 -4.54 15.95
N LEU A 45 12.46 -3.43 16.17
CA LEU A 45 12.45 -2.82 17.50
C LEU A 45 11.58 -3.65 18.44
N ASN A 46 12.11 -3.98 19.62
CA ASN A 46 11.35 -4.63 20.68
C ASN A 46 10.46 -3.63 21.46
N HIS A 47 9.86 -2.65 20.76
CA HIS A 47 9.05 -1.62 21.38
C HIS A 47 7.55 -1.89 21.17
N ARG A 48 6.87 -2.38 22.22
CA ARG A 48 5.46 -2.82 22.17
C ARG A 48 4.52 -1.76 21.56
N ARG A 49 4.61 -0.51 22.01
CA ARG A 49 3.73 0.59 21.55
C ARG A 49 3.96 0.91 20.07
N ILE A 50 5.20 1.24 19.67
CA ILE A 50 5.56 1.49 18.26
C ILE A 50 5.13 0.34 17.36
N ASN A 51 5.35 -0.91 17.75
CA ASN A 51 4.90 -2.06 16.97
C ASN A 51 3.37 -2.14 16.84
N GLY A 52 2.63 -1.76 17.89
CA GLY A 52 1.17 -1.66 17.82
C GLY A 52 0.70 -0.56 16.87
N ILE A 53 1.37 0.58 16.89
CA ILE A 53 1.11 1.71 15.98
C ILE A 53 1.40 1.29 14.54
N ILE A 54 2.58 0.74 14.29
CA ILE A 54 2.98 0.27 12.95
C ILE A 54 1.99 -0.74 12.43
N LYS A 55 1.52 -1.71 13.24
CA LYS A 55 0.50 -2.70 12.82
C LYS A 55 -0.86 -2.07 12.47
N SER A 56 -1.15 -0.89 13.01
CA SER A 56 -2.41 -0.17 12.79
C SER A 56 -2.33 0.80 11.62
N ALA A 57 -1.13 1.15 11.17
CA ALA A 57 -0.89 2.08 10.09
C ALA A 57 -1.50 1.60 8.77
N ARG A 58 -1.94 2.54 7.95
CA ARG A 58 -2.49 2.33 6.60
C ARG A 58 -1.64 3.07 5.58
N PHE A 59 -1.00 2.34 4.69
CA PHE A 59 -0.04 2.93 3.78
C PHE A 59 -0.66 3.39 2.47
N TYR A 60 -0.30 4.62 2.08
CA TYR A 60 -0.63 5.25 0.81
C TYR A 60 0.64 5.35 -0.02
N ILE A 61 0.79 4.43 -0.96
CA ILE A 61 2.06 4.19 -1.62
C ILE A 61 2.07 4.75 -3.03
N ILE A 62 3.14 5.46 -3.38
CA ILE A 62 3.46 5.89 -4.74
C ILE A 62 4.80 5.27 -5.13
N ILE A 63 4.82 4.51 -6.23
CA ILE A 63 6.02 3.91 -6.83
C ILE A 63 6.26 4.58 -8.20
N PRO A 64 7.02 5.70 -8.24
CA PRO A 64 7.33 6.39 -9.48
C PRO A 64 8.45 5.71 -10.28
N SER A 65 9.31 4.92 -9.63
CA SER A 65 10.40 4.15 -10.25
C SER A 65 10.58 2.78 -9.59
N LYS A 66 11.20 1.83 -10.30
CA LYS A 66 11.44 0.47 -9.78
C LYS A 66 12.35 0.48 -8.54
N ASP A 67 13.27 1.43 -8.44
CA ASP A 67 14.25 1.50 -7.35
C ASP A 67 13.63 1.78 -5.97
N ILE A 68 12.41 2.33 -5.95
CA ILE A 68 11.65 2.59 -4.72
C ILE A 68 10.93 1.32 -4.24
N PHE A 69 10.70 0.35 -5.14
CA PHE A 69 10.02 -0.88 -4.79
C PHE A 69 10.98 -1.86 -4.10
N HIS A 70 10.69 -2.15 -2.83
CA HIS A 70 11.42 -3.14 -2.05
C HIS A 70 10.51 -4.30 -1.66
N ALA A 71 10.62 -5.42 -2.39
CA ALA A 71 9.73 -6.57 -2.28
C ALA A 71 9.51 -7.07 -0.84
N LYS A 72 10.56 -7.09 0.01
CA LYS A 72 10.46 -7.50 1.41
C LYS A 72 9.54 -6.60 2.23
N SER A 73 9.74 -5.28 2.15
CA SER A 73 8.91 -4.30 2.88
C SER A 73 7.44 -4.35 2.41
N PHE A 74 7.21 -4.46 1.10
CA PHE A 74 5.86 -4.60 0.55
C PHE A 74 5.19 -5.89 0.98
N SER A 75 5.91 -7.01 0.95
CA SER A 75 5.37 -8.29 1.41
C SER A 75 5.00 -8.23 2.89
N HIS A 76 5.84 -7.60 3.71
CA HIS A 76 5.62 -7.47 5.15
C HIS A 76 4.38 -6.62 5.47
N PHE A 77 4.23 -5.48 4.80
CA PHE A 77 3.12 -4.54 5.02
C PHE A 77 1.95 -4.72 4.05
N SER A 78 1.87 -5.84 3.33
CA SER A 78 0.92 -6.06 2.24
C SER A 78 -0.54 -5.87 2.65
N SER A 79 -0.92 -6.33 3.85
CA SER A 79 -2.27 -6.14 4.42
C SER A 79 -2.56 -4.71 4.87
N GLN A 80 -1.57 -3.85 4.97
CA GLN A 80 -1.71 -2.47 5.45
C GLN A 80 -1.73 -1.45 4.30
N ILE A 81 -1.40 -1.88 3.08
CA ILE A 81 -1.44 -1.02 1.90
C ILE A 81 -2.90 -0.85 1.46
N VAL A 82 -3.39 0.39 1.53
CA VAL A 82 -4.78 0.73 1.20
C VAL A 82 -4.88 1.48 -0.13
N SER A 83 -3.80 2.17 -0.53
CA SER A 83 -3.72 2.88 -1.80
C SER A 83 -2.38 2.62 -2.47
N LEU A 84 -2.42 2.38 -3.78
CA LEU A 84 -1.23 2.18 -4.61
C LEU A 84 -1.34 2.96 -5.91
N HIS A 85 -0.36 3.82 -6.14
CA HIS A 85 -0.06 4.43 -7.45
C HIS A 85 1.24 3.83 -7.98
N LEU A 86 1.16 3.10 -9.10
CA LEU A 86 2.31 2.49 -9.76
C LEU A 86 2.57 3.12 -11.14
N SER A 87 3.63 3.93 -11.25
CA SER A 87 4.05 4.56 -12.52
C SER A 87 5.20 3.84 -13.22
N ALA A 88 5.73 2.76 -12.61
CA ALA A 88 6.91 2.04 -13.07
C ALA A 88 6.62 0.57 -13.41
N PHE A 89 7.44 -0.02 -14.29
CA PHE A 89 7.43 -1.47 -14.51
C PHE A 89 7.95 -2.20 -13.27
N CYS A 90 7.05 -2.88 -12.58
CA CYS A 90 7.35 -3.59 -11.35
C CYS A 90 6.83 -5.02 -11.42
N ASN A 91 7.55 -5.89 -12.14
CA ASN A 91 7.15 -7.29 -12.35
C ASN A 91 7.12 -8.10 -11.05
N ASP A 92 7.88 -7.64 -10.05
CA ASP A 92 8.04 -8.30 -8.76
C ASP A 92 6.90 -7.94 -7.78
N LEU A 93 6.03 -6.97 -8.13
CA LEU A 93 4.87 -6.61 -7.34
C LEU A 93 3.68 -7.53 -7.65
N ASP A 94 3.33 -8.34 -6.67
CA ASP A 94 2.17 -9.21 -6.67
C ASP A 94 0.95 -8.51 -6.04
N LEU A 95 0.01 -8.11 -6.88
CA LEU A 95 -1.22 -7.43 -6.44
C LEU A 95 -2.13 -8.34 -5.60
N SER A 96 -2.04 -9.67 -5.75
CA SER A 96 -2.92 -10.60 -5.03
C SER A 96 -2.71 -10.61 -3.51
N LYS A 97 -1.56 -10.09 -3.06
CA LYS A 97 -1.23 -9.94 -1.64
C LYS A 97 -1.85 -8.69 -1.02
N LEU A 98 -2.32 -7.74 -1.82
CA LEU A 98 -2.82 -6.44 -1.36
C LEU A 98 -4.33 -6.50 -1.06
N VAL A 99 -4.72 -7.41 -0.17
CA VAL A 99 -6.13 -7.74 0.10
C VAL A 99 -6.98 -6.56 0.62
N ASN A 100 -6.34 -5.57 1.23
CA ASN A 100 -6.98 -4.37 1.76
C ASN A 100 -6.86 -3.15 0.83
N LEU A 101 -6.36 -3.36 -0.40
CA LEU A 101 -6.24 -2.30 -1.39
C LEU A 101 -7.62 -1.79 -1.80
N ARG A 102 -7.82 -0.48 -1.67
CA ARG A 102 -9.06 0.22 -2.04
C ARG A 102 -8.87 1.08 -3.29
N LEU A 103 -7.70 1.67 -3.45
CA LEU A 103 -7.38 2.55 -4.58
C LEU A 103 -6.19 1.98 -5.33
N LEU A 104 -6.38 1.66 -6.61
CA LEU A 104 -5.31 1.22 -7.50
C LEU A 104 -5.25 2.13 -8.72
N HIS A 105 -4.13 2.83 -8.88
CA HIS A 105 -3.77 3.51 -10.12
C HIS A 105 -2.49 2.87 -10.66
N ILE A 106 -2.51 2.44 -11.92
CA ILE A 106 -1.38 1.74 -12.54
C ILE A 106 -1.18 2.24 -13.97
N GLU A 107 0.01 2.75 -14.25
CA GLU A 107 0.34 3.31 -15.55
C GLU A 107 0.97 2.29 -16.48
N LYS A 108 1.77 1.38 -15.92
CA LYS A 108 2.56 0.40 -16.66
C LYS A 108 2.31 -1.02 -16.12
N PRO A 109 1.07 -1.53 -16.23
CA PRO A 109 0.73 -2.83 -15.67
C PRO A 109 1.44 -3.95 -16.44
N THR A 110 1.82 -5.02 -15.75
CA THR A 110 2.22 -6.27 -16.43
C THR A 110 1.00 -7.13 -16.72
N GLN A 111 1.14 -8.12 -17.60
CA GLN A 111 0.06 -9.08 -17.86
C GLN A 111 -0.37 -9.83 -16.59
N THR A 112 0.58 -10.18 -15.72
CA THR A 112 0.31 -10.83 -14.44
C THR A 112 -0.50 -9.91 -13.53
N GLN A 113 -0.15 -8.62 -13.47
CA GLN A 113 -0.89 -7.63 -12.70
C GLN A 113 -2.31 -7.44 -13.24
N LEU A 114 -2.48 -7.28 -14.55
CA LEU A 114 -3.81 -7.23 -15.18
C LEU A 114 -4.66 -8.45 -14.84
N THR A 115 -4.06 -9.64 -14.86
CA THR A 115 -4.76 -10.89 -14.55
C THR A 115 -5.14 -10.99 -13.06
N SER A 116 -4.39 -10.33 -12.18
CA SER A 116 -4.60 -10.33 -10.73
C SER A 116 -5.64 -9.31 -10.27
N ILE A 117 -6.08 -8.39 -11.14
CA ILE A 117 -7.16 -7.44 -10.83
C ILE A 117 -8.50 -8.17 -10.90
N ARG A 118 -8.82 -8.93 -9.85
CA ARG A 118 -10.08 -9.68 -9.69
C ARG A 118 -10.62 -9.51 -8.29
N ALA A 119 -11.93 -9.61 -8.12
CA ALA A 119 -12.57 -9.46 -6.81
C ALA A 119 -12.10 -10.49 -5.77
N GLU A 120 -11.71 -11.70 -6.21
CA GLU A 120 -11.14 -12.73 -5.34
C GLU A 120 -9.82 -12.31 -4.68
N PHE A 121 -9.02 -11.50 -5.39
CA PHE A 121 -7.70 -11.05 -4.96
C PHE A 121 -7.72 -9.65 -4.34
N LEU A 122 -8.58 -8.77 -4.85
CA LEU A 122 -8.72 -7.38 -4.44
C LEU A 122 -10.19 -7.10 -4.01
N PRO A 123 -10.67 -7.77 -2.95
CA PRO A 123 -12.10 -7.74 -2.59
C PRO A 123 -12.58 -6.34 -2.17
N ASN A 124 -11.67 -5.53 -1.63
CA ASN A 124 -11.95 -4.19 -1.12
C ASN A 124 -11.76 -3.08 -2.16
N LEU A 125 -11.45 -3.43 -3.41
CA LEU A 125 -11.13 -2.47 -4.44
C LEU A 125 -12.34 -1.57 -4.74
N PHE A 126 -12.15 -0.28 -4.53
CA PHE A 126 -13.16 0.76 -4.67
C PHE A 126 -12.95 1.57 -5.95
N TYR A 127 -11.69 1.83 -6.28
CA TYR A 127 -11.26 2.62 -7.42
C TYR A 127 -10.16 1.88 -8.18
N LEU A 128 -10.34 1.77 -9.48
CA LEU A 128 -9.32 1.29 -10.41
C LEU A 128 -9.07 2.35 -11.48
N SER A 129 -7.81 2.62 -11.77
CA SER A 129 -7.41 3.44 -12.91
C SER A 129 -6.23 2.80 -13.61
N LEU A 130 -6.45 2.44 -14.86
CA LEU A 130 -5.44 1.96 -15.78
C LEU A 130 -5.08 3.14 -16.68
N SER A 131 -3.84 3.64 -16.59
CA SER A 131 -3.46 4.83 -17.35
C SER A 131 -3.44 4.56 -18.86
N PRO A 132 -3.73 5.58 -19.70
CA PRO A 132 -3.62 5.52 -21.15
C PRO A 132 -2.19 5.39 -21.68
N CYS A 133 -1.49 4.31 -21.35
CA CYS A 133 -0.16 4.10 -21.91
C CYS A 133 0.22 2.61 -21.90
N TRP A 134 0.57 2.11 -23.09
CA TRP A 134 1.25 0.85 -23.42
C TRP A 134 0.37 -0.36 -23.79
N TYR A 135 -0.86 -0.50 -23.28
CA TYR A 135 -1.75 -1.60 -23.70
C TYR A 135 -2.89 -1.11 -24.59
N CYS A 136 -3.08 -1.77 -25.74
CA CYS A 136 -4.30 -1.60 -26.50
C CYS A 136 -5.48 -2.17 -25.70
N LEU A 137 -6.67 -1.55 -25.76
CA LEU A 137 -7.88 -2.11 -25.14
C LEU A 137 -8.08 -3.59 -25.52
N GLN A 138 -7.69 -3.99 -26.72
CA GLN A 138 -7.81 -5.36 -27.22
C GLN A 138 -6.96 -6.39 -26.46
N GLU A 139 -5.90 -5.96 -25.77
CA GLU A 139 -5.00 -6.82 -25.00
C GLU A 139 -5.46 -7.00 -23.55
N LEU A 140 -6.42 -6.18 -23.09
CA LEU A 140 -6.95 -6.31 -21.74
C LEU A 140 -7.66 -7.66 -21.55
N PRO A 141 -7.50 -8.29 -20.37
CA PRO A 141 -8.33 -9.42 -19.97
C PRO A 141 -9.83 -9.14 -20.12
N ARG A 142 -10.60 -10.13 -20.57
CA ARG A 142 -12.06 -10.00 -20.81
C ARG A 142 -12.82 -9.44 -19.60
N HIS A 143 -12.42 -9.82 -18.38
CA HIS A 143 -13.08 -9.35 -17.15
C HIS A 143 -12.88 -7.85 -16.88
N LEU A 144 -11.76 -7.26 -17.33
CA LEU A 144 -11.53 -5.81 -17.22
C LEU A 144 -12.25 -5.04 -18.33
N LYS A 145 -12.32 -5.60 -19.54
CA LYS A 145 -13.10 -5.01 -20.65
C LYS A 145 -14.59 -4.90 -20.31
N ASN A 146 -15.13 -5.95 -19.69
CA ASN A 146 -16.55 -6.07 -19.39
C ASN A 146 -16.84 -5.78 -17.91
N ILE A 147 -15.98 -5.00 -17.25
CA ILE A 147 -16.08 -4.77 -15.80
C ILE A 147 -17.41 -4.14 -15.38
N SER A 148 -18.12 -3.44 -16.27
CA SER A 148 -19.47 -2.92 -16.01
C SER A 148 -20.55 -3.99 -16.01
N GLU A 149 -20.38 -5.07 -16.76
CA GLU A 149 -21.39 -6.11 -17.00
C GLU A 149 -21.18 -7.31 -16.07
N SER A 150 -19.92 -7.69 -15.86
CA SER A 150 -19.52 -8.86 -15.08
C SER A 150 -18.87 -8.50 -13.74
N CYS A 151 -19.11 -7.29 -13.21
CA CYS A 151 -18.43 -6.84 -12.00
C CYS A 151 -18.75 -7.74 -10.80
N SER A 152 -17.75 -8.50 -10.34
CA SER A 152 -17.81 -9.22 -9.07
C SER A 152 -17.29 -8.39 -7.89
N PHE A 153 -16.75 -7.19 -8.15
CA PHE A 153 -16.25 -6.32 -7.09
C PHE A 153 -17.40 -5.69 -6.32
N LYS A 154 -17.62 -6.15 -5.08
CA LYS A 154 -18.70 -5.66 -4.20
C LYS A 154 -18.59 -4.16 -3.91
N HIS A 155 -17.37 -3.64 -3.84
CA HIS A 155 -17.09 -2.27 -3.39
C HIS A 155 -16.68 -1.30 -4.51
N MET A 156 -16.47 -1.79 -5.74
CA MET A 156 -15.97 -0.94 -6.82
C MET A 156 -17.03 0.06 -7.26
N GLN A 157 -16.67 1.33 -7.28
CA GLN A 157 -17.54 2.42 -7.73
C GLN A 157 -17.05 3.05 -9.04
N PHE A 158 -15.74 3.07 -9.24
CA PHE A 158 -15.12 3.75 -10.37
C PHE A 158 -14.03 2.89 -10.99
N CYS A 159 -14.06 2.79 -12.32
CA CYS A 159 -13.00 2.21 -13.11
C CYS A 159 -12.68 3.16 -14.26
N ILE A 160 -11.40 3.48 -14.46
CA ILE A 160 -10.90 4.21 -15.62
C ILE A 160 -10.08 3.23 -16.46
N LEU A 161 -10.51 3.02 -17.70
CA LEU A 161 -9.84 2.16 -18.66
C LEU A 161 -8.71 2.92 -19.39
N PRO A 162 -7.78 2.20 -20.06
CA PRO A 162 -6.67 2.82 -20.78
C PRO A 162 -7.08 3.76 -21.93
N ASP A 163 -8.31 3.71 -22.42
CA ASP A 163 -8.84 4.68 -23.40
C ASP A 163 -9.33 5.98 -22.74
N GLY A 164 -9.17 6.12 -21.42
CA GLY A 164 -9.70 7.21 -20.62
C GLY A 164 -11.19 7.09 -20.30
N LYS A 165 -11.86 6.02 -20.76
CA LYS A 165 -13.29 5.80 -20.47
C LYS A 165 -13.48 5.56 -18.99
N THR A 166 -14.29 6.42 -18.38
CA THR A 166 -14.71 6.25 -16.99
C THR A 166 -15.99 5.43 -16.93
N ILE A 167 -15.93 4.33 -16.20
CA ILE A 167 -17.05 3.44 -15.92
C ILE A 167 -17.46 3.66 -14.46
N ARG A 168 -18.69 4.12 -14.25
CA ARG A 168 -19.30 4.15 -12.92
C ARG A 168 -20.03 2.83 -12.69
N ILE A 169 -19.57 2.06 -11.71
CA ILE A 169 -20.20 0.81 -11.32
C ILE A 169 -21.22 1.14 -10.25
N ARG A 170 -22.49 0.90 -10.55
CA ARG A 170 -23.54 1.00 -9.54
C ARG A 170 -23.49 -0.27 -8.71
N PRO A 171 -23.40 -0.18 -7.37
CA PRO A 171 -23.59 -1.37 -6.55
C PRO A 171 -24.96 -1.94 -6.90
N LYS A 172 -25.01 -3.21 -7.32
CA LYS A 172 -26.28 -3.93 -7.39
C LYS A 172 -26.76 -3.98 -5.94
N HIS A 173 -27.88 -3.33 -5.65
CA HIS A 173 -28.54 -3.45 -4.36
C HIS A 173 -28.82 -4.94 -4.14
N GLU A 174 -28.08 -5.56 -3.21
CA GLU A 174 -28.46 -6.83 -2.57
C GLU A 174 -29.62 -6.56 -1.61
#